data_AF-A0A1S3X9I2-F1
#
_entry.id   AF-A0A1S3X9I2-F1
#
_cell.length_a   1.000
_cell.length_b   1.000
_cell.length_c   1.000
_cell.angle_alpha   90.00
_cell.angle_beta   90.00
_cell.angle_gamma   90.00
#
_symmetry.space_group_name_H-M   'P 1'
#
loop_
_entity.id
_entity.type
_entity.pdbx_description
1 polymer ?
#
loop_
_entity_poly.entity_id
_entity_poly.type
_entity_poly.pdbx_seq_one_letter_code
_entity_poly.pdbx_strand_id
1 'polypeptide(L)'
;MDNYYVWTSHGETEGSDGNIYNHNFDIGESSQDPRLYEMVMNALGMYNEGENQQYVDQAPNEEANHFYARLESASRPLSDGMSHSKLSVATRLLSIKSDASVSQTGMDSMIELMKELNPNLDIPDDYYKAKRLASKLGLSLERIDCCEKSCMLYYKDDAILENCKFRGMSRFKQLASGNKVTVKSMHYLPLIPRLKRLYASMSSAPHMRWHFENKRPPVVLCHPSDGEAWKHFDRVFPNFANEPRNIRLGLCADRFTPFSISATPYSCWPVFVTLYNLPPEMCMTSPYLFLTCIIPGTRNPKSLIDIYLQPLIHELQILWHEGVATYDISTKQNFNLRAALMWTINDFPAYGILSGWMTAGKLACPYCMKNTKAFTLKHGGKNSWFDCHRQFLPVDHEFRGMRNAFGINKQ
;
A
#
# COMPACT_ATOMS: atom_id res chain seq x y z
N MET A 1 13.43 35.91 4.35
CA MET A 1 12.24 36.06 3.49
C MET A 1 11.07 35.86 4.40
N ASP A 2 10.51 36.97 4.86
CA ASP A 2 9.30 36.98 5.68
C ASP A 2 8.13 36.68 4.73
N ASN A 3 7.26 35.72 5.08
CA ASN A 3 6.08 35.26 4.30
C ASN A 3 6.26 34.05 3.37
N TYR A 4 7.20 33.12 3.62
CA TYR A 4 7.20 31.78 2.98
C TYR A 4 6.17 30.82 3.63
N TYR A 5 4.94 31.28 3.85
CA TYR A 5 3.84 30.44 4.37
C TYR A 5 2.63 30.42 3.44
N VAL A 6 2.57 31.31 2.45
CA VAL A 6 1.45 31.44 1.51
C VAL A 6 1.98 31.28 0.09
N TRP A 7 1.54 30.24 -0.62
CA TRP A 7 2.01 29.89 -1.95
C TRP A 7 1.20 30.64 -3.03
N THR A 8 1.35 31.97 -3.05
CA THR A 8 0.58 32.88 -3.92
C THR A 8 0.69 32.59 -5.43
N SER A 9 1.77 31.93 -5.88
CA SER A 9 1.96 31.53 -7.28
C SER A 9 1.07 30.36 -7.74
N HIS A 10 0.32 29.73 -6.82
CA HIS A 10 -0.62 28.64 -7.09
C HIS A 10 -2.10 29.04 -6.93
N GLY A 11 -2.39 30.34 -6.85
CA GLY A 11 -3.76 30.86 -6.82
C GLY A 11 -4.38 30.96 -5.43
N GLU A 12 -3.60 30.77 -4.37
CA GLU A 12 -4.02 31.01 -2.99
C GLU A 12 -3.99 32.52 -2.69
N THR A 13 -5.10 33.07 -2.23
CA THR A 13 -5.21 34.45 -1.75
C THR A 13 -5.19 34.50 -0.22
N GLU A 14 -4.41 35.42 0.35
CA GLU A 14 -4.47 35.73 1.78
C GLU A 14 -5.90 36.17 2.14
N GLY A 15 -6.54 35.45 3.08
CA GLY A 15 -7.79 35.89 3.71
C GLY A 15 -9.06 35.09 3.41
N SER A 16 -9.01 33.90 2.81
CA SER A 16 -10.18 33.00 2.75
C SER A 16 -10.14 31.92 3.84
N ASP A 17 -9.89 32.32 5.09
CA ASP A 17 -10.16 31.49 6.26
C ASP A 17 -11.42 31.99 6.97
N GLY A 18 -12.54 31.40 6.59
CA GLY A 18 -13.75 31.39 7.41
C GLY A 18 -13.76 30.13 8.27
N ASN A 19 -13.16 30.21 9.45
CA ASN A 19 -13.38 29.38 10.64
C ASN A 19 -13.56 27.86 10.44
N ILE A 20 -12.46 27.10 10.46
CA ILE A 20 -12.45 25.74 11.02
C ILE A 20 -11.17 25.56 11.85
N TYR A 21 -11.34 25.73 13.17
CA TYR A 21 -10.52 25.25 14.29
C TYR A 21 -8.99 25.16 14.12
N ASN A 22 -8.33 26.21 14.59
CA ASN A 22 -7.00 26.13 15.19
C ASN A 22 -7.02 25.16 16.37
N HIS A 23 -6.48 23.95 16.20
CA HIS A 23 -5.85 23.23 17.29
C HIS A 23 -4.36 23.17 17.03
N ASN A 24 -3.62 23.99 17.79
CA ASN A 24 -2.19 23.90 17.95
C ASN A 24 -1.80 22.44 18.25
N PHE A 25 -1.07 21.80 17.35
CA PHE A 25 -0.37 20.56 17.66
C PHE A 25 0.87 20.93 18.49
N ASP A 26 0.67 20.97 19.80
CA ASP A 26 1.77 20.85 20.75
C ASP A 26 2.34 19.43 20.61
N ILE A 27 3.60 19.35 20.18
CA ILE A 27 4.38 18.12 20.14
C ILE A 27 4.81 17.84 21.58
N GLY A 28 3.96 17.10 22.30
CA GLY A 28 4.20 16.70 23.68
C GLY A 28 3.24 15.62 24.15
N GLU A 29 3.80 14.42 24.32
CA GLU A 29 3.30 13.28 25.11
C GLU A 29 2.19 12.37 24.54
N SER A 30 2.49 11.06 24.66
CA SER A 30 1.56 9.92 24.62
C SER A 30 0.96 9.55 23.25
N SER A 31 1.76 8.90 22.41
CA SER A 31 1.26 8.05 21.32
C SER A 31 0.55 6.80 21.89
N GLN A 32 -0.64 6.99 22.46
CA GLN A 32 -1.56 5.91 22.82
C GLN A 32 -2.59 5.76 21.71
N ASP A 33 -2.21 5.08 20.63
CA ASP A 33 -3.22 4.55 19.72
C ASP A 33 -2.79 3.19 19.16
N PRO A 34 -3.32 2.07 19.69
CA PRO A 34 -3.08 0.77 19.11
C PRO A 34 -3.88 0.64 17.80
N ARG A 35 -3.28 1.07 16.69
CA ARG A 35 -3.83 1.11 15.32
C ARG A 35 -4.53 -0.18 14.84
N LEU A 36 -4.05 -1.35 15.26
CA LEU A 36 -4.67 -2.64 14.94
C LEU A 36 -5.96 -2.87 15.77
N TYR A 37 -5.99 -2.34 16.99
CA TYR A 37 -7.14 -2.37 17.89
C TYR A 37 -8.27 -1.49 17.33
N GLU A 38 -7.98 -0.27 16.88
CA GLU A 38 -8.99 0.56 16.23
C GLU A 38 -9.57 -0.08 14.97
N MET A 39 -8.74 -0.68 14.10
CA MET A 39 -9.25 -1.38 12.91
C MET A 39 -10.17 -2.55 13.25
N VAL A 40 -9.89 -3.28 14.33
CA VAL A 40 -10.74 -4.37 14.82
C VAL A 40 -12.01 -3.81 15.48
N MET A 41 -11.89 -2.75 16.29
CA MET A 41 -13.02 -2.11 16.98
C MET A 41 -13.97 -1.37 16.01
N ASN A 42 -13.44 -0.78 14.94
CA ASN A 42 -14.22 -0.16 13.87
C ASN A 42 -15.00 -1.19 13.03
N ALA A 43 -14.50 -2.43 12.93
CA ALA A 43 -15.26 -3.52 12.34
C ALA A 43 -16.37 -4.05 13.28
N LEU A 44 -16.29 -3.74 14.58
CA LEU A 44 -17.29 -4.12 15.59
C LEU A 44 -18.44 -3.13 15.77
N GLY A 45 -18.33 -1.93 15.19
CA GLY A 45 -19.43 -0.97 15.06
C GLY A 45 -19.92 -0.39 16.39
N MET A 46 -19.39 0.79 16.75
CA MET A 46 -20.09 1.73 17.64
C MET A 46 -20.15 3.10 16.97
N TYR A 47 -20.92 3.22 15.89
CA TYR A 47 -21.33 4.51 15.34
C TYR A 47 -22.79 4.46 14.91
N ASN A 48 -23.52 5.51 15.24
CA ASN A 48 -24.96 5.65 15.06
C ASN A 48 -25.36 5.53 13.58
N GLU A 49 -26.49 4.88 13.37
CA GLU A 49 -27.19 4.75 12.11
C GLU A 49 -27.46 6.14 11.51
N GLY A 50 -26.67 6.51 10.50
CA GLY A 50 -26.99 7.62 9.62
C GLY A 50 -27.98 7.14 8.56
N GLU A 51 -29.19 7.67 8.58
CA GLU A 51 -30.20 7.43 7.57
C GLU A 51 -29.68 7.81 6.17
N ASN A 52 -29.66 6.86 5.23
CA ASN A 52 -29.77 7.17 3.81
C ASN A 52 -30.34 6.00 2.99
N GLN A 53 -31.21 6.37 2.05
CA GLN A 53 -32.24 5.56 1.40
C GLN A 53 -31.75 4.70 0.20
N GLN A 54 -32.64 3.77 -0.18
CA GLN A 54 -32.88 3.28 -1.56
C GLN A 54 -32.16 2.01 -2.06
N TYR A 55 -31.65 1.15 -1.19
CA TYR A 55 -31.17 -0.18 -1.58
C TYR A 55 -31.97 -1.29 -0.90
N VAL A 56 -32.26 -2.37 -1.63
CA VAL A 56 -32.80 -3.59 -1.04
C VAL A 56 -31.65 -4.30 -0.33
N ASP A 57 -31.76 -4.41 1.00
CA ASP A 57 -30.79 -5.11 1.83
C ASP A 57 -30.58 -6.54 1.31
N GLN A 58 -29.32 -6.91 1.08
CA GLN A 58 -28.92 -8.26 0.74
C GLN A 58 -28.21 -8.90 1.93
N ALA A 59 -28.41 -10.20 2.11
CA ALA A 59 -27.56 -10.95 3.04
C ALA A 59 -26.10 -10.91 2.58
N PRO A 60 -25.11 -10.87 3.49
CA PRO A 60 -23.72 -10.96 3.10
C PRO A 60 -23.45 -12.26 2.34
N ASN A 61 -22.53 -12.22 1.37
CA ASN A 61 -22.07 -13.45 0.71
C ASN A 61 -21.40 -14.41 1.71
N GLU A 62 -21.23 -15.66 1.31
CA GLU A 62 -20.69 -16.73 2.16
C GLU A 62 -19.36 -16.36 2.83
N GLU A 63 -18.43 -15.76 2.07
CA GLU A 63 -17.13 -15.36 2.60
C GLU A 63 -17.25 -14.23 3.63
N ALA A 64 -18.10 -13.22 3.36
CA ALA A 64 -18.39 -12.14 4.29
C ALA A 64 -19.09 -12.66 5.57
N ASN A 65 -20.08 -13.54 5.45
CA ASN A 65 -20.74 -14.17 6.59
C ASN A 65 -19.75 -14.91 7.48
N HIS A 66 -18.86 -15.71 6.88
CA HIS A 66 -17.85 -16.43 7.63
C HIS A 66 -16.81 -15.49 8.26
N PHE A 67 -16.48 -14.37 7.62
CA PHE A 67 -15.66 -13.32 8.23
C PHE A 67 -16.37 -12.69 9.45
N TYR A 68 -17.63 -12.29 9.32
CA TYR A 68 -18.41 -11.71 10.42
C TYR A 68 -18.60 -12.68 11.58
N ALA A 69 -18.91 -13.95 11.31
CA ALA A 69 -19.01 -14.98 12.35
C ALA A 69 -17.69 -15.16 13.11
N ARG A 70 -16.55 -15.14 12.41
CA ARG A 70 -15.22 -15.18 13.05
C ARG A 70 -14.98 -13.93 13.90
N LEU A 71 -15.28 -12.75 13.36
CA LEU A 71 -15.09 -11.49 14.06
C LEU A 71 -15.94 -11.44 15.34
N GLU A 72 -17.22 -11.81 15.25
CA GLU A 72 -18.13 -11.90 16.40
C GLU A 72 -17.61 -12.89 17.45
N SER A 73 -17.23 -14.11 17.04
CA SER A 73 -16.71 -15.12 17.97
C SER A 73 -15.44 -14.65 18.70
N ALA A 74 -14.57 -13.94 18.00
CA ALA A 74 -13.29 -13.47 18.53
C ALA A 74 -13.44 -12.20 19.38
N SER A 75 -14.58 -11.51 19.27
CA SER A 75 -14.86 -10.22 19.91
C SER A 75 -15.77 -10.32 21.12
N ARG A 76 -16.16 -11.54 21.51
CA ARG A 76 -16.85 -11.78 22.78
C ARG A 76 -15.98 -11.30 23.96
N PRO A 77 -16.57 -10.58 24.93
CA PRO A 77 -15.88 -10.20 26.15
C PRO A 77 -15.23 -11.39 26.84
N LEU A 78 -14.07 -11.17 27.48
CA LEU A 78 -13.36 -12.19 28.26
C LEU A 78 -14.17 -12.69 29.46
N SER A 79 -15.02 -11.83 30.01
CA SER A 79 -16.04 -12.14 31.01
C SER A 79 -17.11 -11.05 31.03
N ASP A 80 -18.22 -11.29 31.73
CA ASP A 80 -19.24 -10.27 31.97
C ASP A 80 -18.63 -9.01 32.58
N GLY A 81 -18.92 -7.85 31.98
CA GLY A 81 -18.42 -6.54 32.42
C GLY A 81 -17.02 -6.13 31.93
N MET A 82 -16.28 -6.99 31.22
CA MET A 82 -15.00 -6.60 30.62
C MET A 82 -15.16 -5.95 29.24
N SER A 83 -14.42 -4.87 28.99
CA SER A 83 -14.34 -4.22 27.67
C SER A 83 -13.46 -4.97 26.67
N HIS A 84 -12.60 -5.88 27.16
CA HIS A 84 -11.65 -6.61 26.34
C HIS A 84 -12.17 -7.98 25.92
N SER A 85 -11.95 -8.30 24.66
CA SER A 85 -12.15 -9.62 24.07
C SER A 85 -10.80 -10.31 23.88
N LYS A 86 -10.84 -11.63 23.65
CA LYS A 86 -9.63 -12.40 23.33
C LYS A 86 -8.86 -11.79 22.15
N LEU A 87 -9.58 -11.34 21.12
CA LEU A 87 -8.98 -10.69 19.96
C LEU A 87 -8.41 -9.32 20.28
N SER A 88 -9.10 -8.51 21.08
CA SER A 88 -8.61 -7.17 21.40
C SER A 88 -7.36 -7.23 22.29
N VAL A 89 -7.26 -8.22 23.18
CA VAL A 89 -6.01 -8.54 23.90
C VAL A 89 -4.91 -9.00 22.95
N ALA A 90 -5.18 -9.99 22.08
CA ALA A 90 -4.18 -10.47 21.12
C ALA A 90 -3.62 -9.33 20.26
N THR A 91 -4.50 -8.45 19.82
CA THR A 91 -4.18 -7.27 19.03
C THR A 91 -3.30 -6.28 19.80
N ARG A 92 -3.66 -5.97 21.05
CA ARG A 92 -2.84 -5.12 21.91
C ARG A 92 -1.48 -5.73 22.22
N LEU A 93 -1.38 -7.04 22.44
CA LEU A 93 -0.10 -7.73 22.61
C LEU A 93 0.79 -7.55 21.37
N LEU A 94 0.24 -7.70 20.16
CA LEU A 94 0.98 -7.48 18.92
C LEU A 94 1.50 -6.03 18.83
N SER A 95 0.67 -5.04 19.15
CA SER A 95 1.05 -3.62 19.20
C SER A 95 2.13 -3.35 20.24
N ILE A 96 1.92 -3.73 21.50
CA ILE A 96 2.87 -3.51 22.61
C ILE A 96 4.25 -4.10 22.27
N LYS A 97 4.28 -5.33 21.76
CA LYS A 97 5.55 -5.96 21.38
C LYS A 97 6.27 -5.15 20.30
N SER A 98 5.53 -4.67 19.30
CA SER A 98 6.09 -3.90 18.19
C SER A 98 6.57 -2.54 18.65
N ASP A 99 5.73 -1.79 19.34
CA ASP A 99 5.96 -0.39 19.71
C ASP A 99 7.05 -0.27 20.79
N ALA A 100 7.05 -1.17 21.78
CA ALA A 100 8.07 -1.19 22.84
C ALA A 100 9.25 -2.12 22.53
N SER A 101 9.32 -2.71 21.32
CA SER A 101 10.38 -3.64 20.92
C SER A 101 10.63 -4.79 21.91
N VAL A 102 9.57 -5.26 22.59
CA VAL A 102 9.66 -6.34 23.58
C VAL A 102 10.13 -7.62 22.90
N SER A 103 11.02 -8.39 23.52
CA SER A 103 11.43 -9.70 23.01
C SER A 103 10.25 -10.68 22.98
N GLN A 104 10.32 -11.77 22.19
CA GLN A 104 9.21 -12.74 22.18
C GLN A 104 9.10 -13.41 23.56
N THR A 105 10.23 -13.85 24.11
CA THR A 105 10.32 -14.39 25.47
C THR A 105 9.74 -13.43 26.51
N GLY A 106 10.07 -12.14 26.45
CA GLY A 106 9.53 -11.16 27.39
C GLY A 106 8.02 -11.02 27.28
N MET A 107 7.47 -11.07 26.06
CA MET A 107 6.02 -11.03 25.87
C MET A 107 5.34 -12.32 26.36
N ASP A 108 5.93 -13.48 26.09
CA ASP A 108 5.41 -14.77 26.57
C ASP A 108 5.39 -14.80 28.11
N SER A 109 6.44 -14.31 28.78
CA SER A 109 6.46 -14.18 30.24
C SER A 109 5.40 -13.21 30.78
N MET A 110 5.10 -12.12 30.08
CA MET A 110 3.99 -11.22 30.46
C MET A 110 2.63 -11.92 30.34
N ILE A 111 2.44 -12.75 29.31
CA ILE A 111 1.22 -13.55 29.11
C ILE A 111 1.06 -14.59 30.22
N GLU A 112 2.15 -15.27 30.58
CA GLU A 112 2.18 -16.21 31.70
C GLU A 112 1.77 -15.53 33.01
N LEU A 113 2.35 -14.37 33.34
CA LEU A 113 1.99 -13.62 34.53
C LEU A 113 0.49 -13.23 34.55
N MET A 114 -0.08 -12.78 33.43
CA MET A 114 -1.51 -12.45 33.35
C MET A 114 -2.40 -13.66 33.66
N LYS A 115 -1.97 -14.86 33.28
CA LYS A 115 -2.68 -16.11 33.56
C LYS A 115 -2.51 -16.60 34.99
N GLU A 116 -1.34 -16.38 35.59
CA GLU A 116 -1.13 -16.65 37.01
C GLU A 116 -2.04 -15.79 37.89
N LEU A 117 -2.22 -14.52 37.51
CA LEU A 117 -3.13 -13.60 38.20
C LEU A 117 -4.61 -13.97 38.01
N ASN A 118 -4.99 -14.50 36.85
CA ASN A 118 -6.34 -14.98 36.59
C ASN A 118 -6.36 -16.18 35.62
N PRO A 119 -6.40 -17.42 36.15
CA PRO A 119 -6.37 -18.64 35.33
C PRO A 119 -7.58 -18.82 34.42
N ASN A 120 -8.70 -18.15 34.72
CA ASN A 120 -9.95 -18.26 33.95
C ASN A 120 -10.01 -17.29 32.75
N LEU A 121 -8.97 -16.47 32.56
CA LEU A 121 -8.95 -15.47 31.49
C LEU A 121 -8.72 -16.14 30.13
N ASP A 122 -9.69 -16.05 29.21
CA ASP A 122 -9.61 -16.64 27.87
C ASP A 122 -8.73 -15.81 26.91
N ILE A 123 -7.46 -15.60 27.27
CA ILE A 123 -6.47 -14.90 26.43
C ILE A 123 -5.59 -15.88 25.65
N PRO A 124 -4.87 -15.45 24.60
CA PRO A 124 -3.90 -16.31 23.92
C PRO A 124 -2.84 -16.85 24.90
N ASP A 125 -2.41 -18.10 24.72
CA ASP A 125 -1.45 -18.70 25.66
C ASP A 125 -0.02 -18.20 25.50
N ASP A 126 0.30 -17.64 24.34
CA ASP A 126 1.61 -17.15 23.97
C ASP A 126 1.48 -16.16 22.81
N TYR A 127 2.57 -15.45 22.50
CA TYR A 127 2.64 -14.49 21.41
C TYR A 127 2.35 -15.14 20.04
N TYR A 128 2.75 -16.39 19.85
CA TYR A 128 2.51 -17.11 18.61
C TYR A 128 1.00 -17.35 18.37
N LYS A 129 0.26 -17.73 19.42
CA LYS A 129 -1.21 -17.89 19.38
C LYS A 129 -1.91 -16.56 19.22
N ALA A 130 -1.41 -15.47 19.82
CA ALA A 130 -1.92 -14.11 19.58
C ALA A 130 -1.77 -13.73 18.10
N LYS A 131 -0.57 -13.94 17.53
CA LYS A 131 -0.28 -13.71 16.10
C LYS A 131 -1.16 -14.57 15.19
N ARG A 132 -1.35 -15.85 15.54
CA ARG A 132 -2.21 -16.79 14.80
C ARG A 132 -3.69 -16.43 14.88
N LEU A 133 -4.13 -15.82 15.98
CA LEU A 133 -5.50 -15.34 16.11
C LEU A 133 -5.72 -14.14 15.18
N ALA A 134 -4.81 -13.16 15.19
CA ALA A 134 -4.89 -11.99 14.31
C ALA A 134 -4.79 -12.38 12.81
N SER A 135 -3.94 -13.35 12.46
CA SER A 135 -3.79 -13.76 11.05
C SER A 135 -5.07 -14.35 10.44
N LYS A 136 -5.92 -15.00 11.26
CA LYS A 136 -7.21 -15.56 10.82
C LYS A 136 -8.23 -14.50 10.38
N LEU A 137 -8.01 -13.22 10.72
CA LEU A 137 -8.84 -12.10 10.28
C LEU A 137 -8.47 -11.58 8.89
N GLY A 138 -7.63 -12.30 8.14
CA GLY A 138 -7.12 -11.88 6.83
C GLY A 138 -5.94 -10.91 6.93
N LEU A 139 -5.19 -10.98 8.03
CA LEU A 139 -3.87 -10.37 8.18
C LEU A 139 -2.78 -11.41 7.87
N SER A 140 -3.04 -12.27 6.88
CA SER A 140 -2.14 -13.33 6.49
C SER A 140 -0.84 -12.73 5.95
N LEU A 141 0.26 -13.31 6.41
CA LEU A 141 1.59 -13.04 5.91
C LEU A 141 2.07 -14.33 5.25
N GLU A 142 2.24 -14.29 3.94
CA GLU A 142 2.75 -15.41 3.17
C GLU A 142 4.26 -15.26 3.03
N ARG A 143 5.00 -16.29 3.46
CA ARG A 143 6.43 -16.37 3.21
C ARG A 143 6.65 -17.18 1.94
N ILE A 144 7.03 -16.51 0.86
CA ILE A 144 7.26 -17.13 -0.45
C ILE A 144 8.76 -17.34 -0.64
N ASP A 145 9.14 -18.57 -0.91
CA ASP A 145 10.54 -18.91 -1.11
C ASP A 145 11.04 -18.39 -2.46
N CYS A 146 12.29 -17.92 -2.48
CA CYS A 146 12.93 -17.35 -3.66
C CYS A 146 14.21 -18.13 -3.98
N CYS A 147 14.52 -18.24 -5.28
CA CYS A 147 15.86 -18.64 -5.68
C CYS A 147 16.90 -17.65 -5.11
N GLU A 148 18.05 -18.14 -4.64
CA GLU A 148 19.13 -17.31 -4.09
C GLU A 148 19.56 -16.19 -5.06
N LYS A 149 19.64 -16.52 -6.35
CA LYS A 149 19.97 -15.57 -7.44
C LYS A 149 18.76 -14.80 -7.97
N SER A 150 17.61 -14.90 -7.29
CA SER A 150 16.36 -14.21 -7.64
C SER A 150 15.83 -14.56 -9.03
N CYS A 151 16.11 -15.76 -9.54
CA CYS A 151 15.69 -16.18 -10.88
C CYS A 151 14.21 -16.60 -10.95
N MET A 152 13.61 -16.98 -9.82
CA MET A 152 12.21 -17.37 -9.72
C MET A 152 11.74 -17.33 -8.27
N LEU A 153 10.42 -17.27 -8.10
CA LEU A 153 9.73 -17.61 -6.87
C LEU A 153 9.29 -19.07 -6.91
N TYR A 154 9.34 -19.75 -5.77
CA TYR A 154 8.69 -21.04 -5.58
C TYR A 154 7.22 -20.78 -5.22
N TYR A 155 6.45 -20.33 -6.21
CA TYR A 155 5.07 -19.85 -6.07
C TYR A 155 4.16 -20.59 -7.06
N LYS A 156 2.93 -20.92 -6.63
CA LYS A 156 1.96 -21.72 -7.39
C LYS A 156 2.55 -23.02 -7.94
N ASP A 157 2.58 -23.20 -9.26
CA ASP A 157 3.05 -24.41 -9.95
C ASP A 157 4.51 -24.73 -9.61
N ASP A 158 5.27 -23.72 -9.19
CA ASP A 158 6.68 -23.85 -8.79
C ASP A 158 6.88 -24.12 -7.30
N ALA A 159 5.81 -24.11 -6.50
CA ALA A 159 5.88 -24.27 -5.05
C ALA A 159 6.38 -25.65 -4.60
N ILE A 160 6.24 -26.68 -5.44
CA ILE A 160 6.69 -28.04 -5.14
C ILE A 160 8.18 -28.27 -5.46
N LEU A 161 8.81 -27.34 -6.18
CA LEU A 161 10.19 -27.54 -6.61
C LEU A 161 11.17 -27.39 -5.44
N GLU A 162 12.14 -28.29 -5.39
CA GLU A 162 13.30 -28.18 -4.51
C GLU A 162 14.48 -27.45 -5.17
N ASN A 163 14.50 -27.35 -6.50
CA ASN A 163 15.59 -26.75 -7.27
C ASN A 163 15.07 -25.69 -8.26
N CYS A 164 15.89 -24.67 -8.50
CA CYS A 164 15.59 -23.60 -9.45
C CYS A 164 15.57 -24.13 -10.89
N LYS A 165 14.48 -23.88 -11.62
CA LYS A 165 14.31 -24.28 -13.04
C LYS A 165 15.38 -23.72 -13.98
N PHE A 166 15.91 -22.54 -13.66
CA PHE A 166 16.84 -21.82 -14.55
C PHE A 166 18.31 -22.13 -14.30
N ARG A 167 18.68 -22.46 -13.05
CA ARG A 167 20.10 -22.61 -12.64
C ARG A 167 20.39 -23.89 -11.84
N GLY A 168 19.39 -24.73 -11.58
CA GLY A 168 19.53 -25.96 -10.80
C GLY A 168 19.88 -25.77 -9.32
N MET A 169 19.92 -24.52 -8.82
CA MET A 169 20.29 -24.23 -7.44
C MET A 169 19.22 -24.72 -6.46
N SER A 170 19.66 -25.35 -5.36
CA SER A 170 18.79 -25.79 -4.28
C SER A 170 18.03 -24.62 -3.66
N ARG A 171 16.75 -24.84 -3.39
CA ARG A 171 15.87 -23.98 -2.58
C ARG A 171 16.30 -23.95 -1.12
N PHE A 172 16.85 -25.05 -0.62
CA PHE A 172 17.14 -25.27 0.78
C PHE A 172 18.64 -25.38 1.05
N LYS A 173 19.05 -24.84 2.19
CA LYS A 173 20.34 -25.14 2.83
C LYS A 173 20.10 -26.16 3.94
N GLN A 174 20.98 -27.15 4.03
CA GLN A 174 20.93 -28.15 5.10
C GLN A 174 21.71 -27.64 6.32
N LEU A 175 21.08 -27.68 7.49
CA LEU A 175 21.73 -27.37 8.77
C LEU A 175 22.49 -28.59 9.29
N ALA A 176 23.46 -28.37 10.18
CA ALA A 176 24.19 -29.45 10.86
C ALA A 176 23.25 -30.39 11.66
N SER A 177 22.07 -29.90 12.05
CA SER A 177 21.00 -30.68 12.68
C SER A 177 20.20 -31.57 11.72
N GLY A 178 20.50 -31.54 10.41
CA GLY A 178 19.76 -32.25 9.36
C GLY A 178 18.55 -31.50 8.81
N ASN A 179 18.09 -30.44 9.50
CA ASN A 179 16.93 -29.65 9.08
C ASN A 179 17.20 -28.84 7.80
N LYS A 180 16.25 -28.85 6.86
CA LYS A 180 16.26 -28.00 5.66
C LYS A 180 15.69 -26.61 5.99
N VAL A 181 16.40 -25.56 5.60
CA VAL A 181 15.94 -24.16 5.73
C VAL A 181 16.02 -23.46 4.38
N THR A 182 14.99 -22.69 4.03
CA THR A 182 15.00 -21.93 2.77
C THR A 182 16.17 -20.95 2.72
N VAL A 183 16.86 -20.91 1.59
CA VAL A 183 17.99 -20.00 1.37
C VAL A 183 17.57 -18.53 1.36
N LYS A 184 16.43 -18.21 0.73
CA LYS A 184 15.90 -16.86 0.59
C LYS A 184 14.39 -16.90 0.52
N SER A 185 13.69 -15.97 1.19
CA SER A 185 12.23 -15.84 1.08
C SER A 185 11.80 -14.38 1.13
N MET A 186 10.79 -14.02 0.35
CA MET A 186 10.08 -12.75 0.44
C MET A 186 8.85 -12.89 1.32
N HIS A 187 8.37 -11.75 1.81
CA HIS A 187 7.09 -11.69 2.49
C HIS A 187 6.06 -11.04 1.58
N TYR A 188 4.93 -11.70 1.43
CA TYR A 188 3.78 -11.23 0.67
C TYR A 188 2.59 -11.06 1.60
N LEU A 189 1.92 -9.93 1.50
CA LEU A 189 0.68 -9.64 2.20
C LEU A 189 -0.43 -9.59 1.14
N PRO A 190 -1.34 -10.57 1.09
CA PRO A 190 -2.36 -10.65 0.03
C PRO A 190 -3.21 -9.38 -0.06
N LEU A 191 -3.38 -8.86 -1.27
CA LEU A 191 -4.07 -7.61 -1.54
C LEU A 191 -5.59 -7.76 -1.44
N ILE A 192 -6.17 -8.78 -2.08
CA ILE A 192 -7.63 -8.97 -2.19
C ILE A 192 -8.31 -8.99 -0.83
N PRO A 193 -7.87 -9.79 0.17
CA PRO A 193 -8.53 -9.82 1.48
C PRO A 193 -8.51 -8.47 2.20
N ARG A 194 -7.47 -7.67 1.98
CA ARG A 194 -7.34 -6.32 2.57
C ARG A 194 -8.27 -5.33 1.90
N LEU A 195 -8.43 -5.38 0.58
CA LEU A 195 -9.41 -4.57 -0.14
C LEU A 195 -10.84 -4.90 0.27
N LYS A 196 -11.18 -6.20 0.38
CA LYS A 196 -12.50 -6.64 0.85
C LYS A 196 -12.81 -6.14 2.27
N ARG A 197 -11.80 -6.05 3.14
CA ARG A 197 -11.99 -5.56 4.51
C ARG A 197 -12.42 -4.10 4.58
N LEU A 198 -12.01 -3.27 3.63
CA LEU A 198 -12.46 -1.86 3.57
C LEU A 198 -13.97 -1.76 3.39
N TYR A 199 -14.59 -2.74 2.72
CA TYR A 199 -16.03 -2.84 2.57
C TYR A 199 -16.73 -3.56 3.73
N ALA A 200 -15.97 -4.21 4.61
CA ALA A 200 -16.51 -4.96 5.74
C ALA A 200 -16.69 -4.11 7.01
N SER A 201 -16.17 -2.88 7.05
CA SER A 201 -16.25 -1.98 8.21
C SER A 201 -16.93 -0.66 7.87
N MET A 202 -17.87 -0.24 8.74
CA MET A 202 -18.57 1.04 8.61
C MET A 202 -17.65 2.26 8.71
N SER A 203 -16.44 2.14 9.27
CA SER A 203 -15.49 3.25 9.36
C SER A 203 -14.79 3.56 8.04
N SER A 204 -14.85 2.65 7.05
CA SER A 204 -14.13 2.77 5.78
C SER A 204 -15.02 2.61 4.56
N ALA A 205 -16.00 1.70 4.61
CA ALA A 205 -16.87 1.37 3.48
C ALA A 205 -17.60 2.59 2.87
N PRO A 206 -18.19 3.52 3.66
CA PRO A 206 -18.81 4.71 3.10
C PRO A 206 -17.83 5.58 2.30
N HIS A 207 -16.60 5.73 2.80
CA HIS A 207 -15.57 6.56 2.18
C HIS A 207 -15.04 5.98 0.86
N MET A 208 -15.25 4.70 0.59
CA MET A 208 -14.76 4.06 -0.65
C MET A 208 -15.47 4.56 -1.92
N ARG A 209 -16.62 5.23 -1.78
CA ARG A 209 -17.35 5.87 -2.89
C ARG A 209 -17.15 7.40 -2.94
N TRP A 210 -16.33 7.95 -2.04
CA TRP A 210 -16.16 9.39 -1.89
C TRP A 210 -15.82 10.09 -3.20
N HIS A 211 -14.87 9.54 -3.97
CA HIS A 211 -14.44 10.09 -5.26
C HIS A 211 -15.59 10.26 -6.29
N PHE A 212 -16.64 9.43 -6.18
CA PHE A 212 -17.77 9.42 -7.09
C PHE A 212 -18.87 10.37 -6.62
N GLU A 213 -19.09 10.42 -5.31
CA GLU A 213 -20.14 11.22 -4.65
C GLU A 213 -19.73 12.71 -4.51
N ASN A 214 -18.42 13.01 -4.48
CA ASN A 214 -17.88 14.34 -4.24
C ASN A 214 -17.22 14.95 -5.48
N LYS A 215 -17.93 14.93 -6.62
CA LYS A 215 -17.43 15.54 -7.87
C LYS A 215 -17.35 17.06 -7.73
N ARG A 216 -16.18 17.62 -8.02
CA ARG A 216 -15.94 19.07 -7.94
C ARG A 216 -15.88 19.71 -9.34
N PRO A 217 -16.16 21.03 -9.45
CA PRO A 217 -15.94 21.77 -10.68
C PRO A 217 -14.47 21.65 -11.14
N PRO A 218 -14.19 21.63 -12.46
CA PRO A 218 -12.86 21.33 -13.02
C PRO A 218 -11.80 22.43 -12.82
N VAL A 219 -12.03 23.38 -11.92
CA VAL A 219 -11.20 24.57 -11.74
C VAL A 219 -10.01 24.32 -10.81
N VAL A 220 -10.15 23.39 -9.85
CA VAL A 220 -9.11 23.08 -8.86
C VAL A 220 -8.91 21.57 -8.75
N LEU A 221 -7.66 21.13 -8.76
CA LEU A 221 -7.29 19.73 -8.53
C LEU A 221 -7.10 19.52 -7.02
N CYS A 222 -8.08 18.94 -6.33
CA CYS A 222 -8.01 18.64 -4.90
C CYS A 222 -7.76 17.15 -4.63
N HIS A 223 -8.07 16.30 -5.61
CA HIS A 223 -7.97 14.85 -5.49
C HIS A 223 -7.54 14.23 -6.83
N PRO A 224 -6.87 13.06 -6.87
CA PRO A 224 -6.47 12.42 -8.12
C PRO A 224 -7.61 12.18 -9.12
N SER A 225 -8.85 12.02 -8.65
CA SER A 225 -10.05 11.91 -9.51
C SER A 225 -10.35 13.16 -10.32
N ASP A 226 -9.86 14.33 -9.90
CA ASP A 226 -10.04 15.58 -10.63
C ASP A 226 -9.10 15.66 -11.85
N GLY A 227 -8.04 14.85 -11.85
CA GLY A 227 -7.01 14.81 -12.88
C GLY A 227 -7.49 14.22 -14.20
N GLU A 228 -6.92 14.71 -15.31
CA GLU A 228 -7.30 14.27 -16.65
C GLU A 228 -6.98 12.79 -16.91
N ALA A 229 -5.94 12.24 -16.29
CA ALA A 229 -5.60 10.82 -16.41
C ALA A 229 -6.73 9.91 -15.87
N TRP A 230 -7.32 10.28 -14.74
CA TRP A 230 -8.46 9.56 -14.16
C TRP A 230 -9.70 9.68 -15.04
N LYS A 231 -10.02 10.91 -15.46
CA LYS A 231 -11.17 11.18 -16.35
C LYS A 231 -11.02 10.44 -17.68
N HIS A 232 -9.81 10.39 -18.24
CA HIS A 232 -9.50 9.61 -19.44
C HIS A 232 -9.74 8.12 -19.21
N PHE A 233 -9.20 7.56 -18.12
CA PHE A 233 -9.44 6.16 -17.76
C PHE A 233 -10.93 5.84 -17.65
N ASP A 234 -11.72 6.69 -16.99
CA ASP A 234 -13.16 6.50 -16.83
C ASP A 234 -13.91 6.52 -18.18
N ARG A 235 -13.47 7.36 -19.13
CA ARG A 235 -14.01 7.38 -20.50
C ARG A 235 -13.64 6.13 -21.30
N VAL A 236 -12.45 5.58 -21.09
CA VAL A 236 -11.98 4.35 -21.76
C VAL A 236 -12.65 3.11 -21.18
N PHE A 237 -12.93 3.09 -19.88
CA PHE A 237 -13.50 1.96 -19.15
C PHE A 237 -14.81 2.33 -18.41
N PRO A 238 -15.88 2.72 -19.13
CA PRO A 238 -17.11 3.21 -18.50
C PRO A 238 -17.79 2.15 -17.63
N ASN A 239 -17.75 0.87 -18.02
CA ASN A 239 -18.30 -0.23 -17.20
C ASN A 239 -17.58 -0.38 -15.86
N PHE A 240 -16.28 -0.07 -15.80
CA PHE A 240 -15.54 -0.05 -14.54
C PHE A 240 -15.91 1.20 -13.73
N ALA A 241 -15.95 2.37 -14.37
CA ALA A 241 -16.18 3.65 -13.71
C ALA A 241 -17.62 3.84 -13.19
N ASN A 242 -18.60 3.19 -13.81
CA ASN A 242 -20.01 3.23 -13.39
C ASN A 242 -20.27 2.53 -12.05
N GLU A 243 -19.39 1.62 -11.63
CA GLU A 243 -19.45 1.00 -10.31
C GLU A 243 -18.52 1.79 -9.35
N PRO A 244 -19.08 2.68 -8.49
CA PRO A 244 -18.28 3.56 -7.63
C PRO A 244 -17.49 2.81 -6.56
N ARG A 245 -17.81 1.53 -6.30
CA ARG A 245 -17.06 0.66 -5.39
C ARG A 245 -15.84 0.00 -6.07
N ASN A 246 -15.61 0.22 -7.36
CA ASN A 246 -14.38 -0.26 -7.98
C ASN A 246 -13.19 0.63 -7.58
N ILE A 247 -12.04 -0.01 -7.32
CA ILE A 247 -10.90 0.64 -6.68
C ILE A 247 -9.84 1.07 -7.68
N ARG A 248 -9.34 2.31 -7.56
CA ARG A 248 -8.17 2.78 -8.29
C ARG A 248 -6.96 2.85 -7.37
N LEU A 249 -5.90 2.18 -7.80
CA LEU A 249 -4.71 1.92 -7.01
C LEU A 249 -3.51 2.71 -7.52
N GLY A 250 -2.66 3.16 -6.61
CA GLY A 250 -1.29 3.58 -6.87
C GLY A 250 -0.30 2.56 -6.34
N LEU A 251 0.87 2.45 -6.97
CA LEU A 251 1.95 1.60 -6.48
C LEU A 251 3.22 2.41 -6.29
N CYS A 252 3.94 2.19 -5.21
CA CYS A 252 5.30 2.70 -5.06
C CYS A 252 6.23 1.61 -4.55
N ALA A 253 7.47 1.65 -5.00
CA ALA A 253 8.52 0.80 -4.47
C ALA A 253 9.81 1.60 -4.38
N ASP A 254 10.54 1.43 -3.29
CA ASP A 254 11.84 2.05 -3.11
C ASP A 254 12.74 1.16 -2.24
N ARG A 255 14.05 1.41 -2.25
CA ARG A 255 15.00 0.78 -1.35
C ARG A 255 14.87 1.41 0.04
N PHE A 256 14.71 0.56 1.05
CA PHE A 256 14.66 0.96 2.45
C PHE A 256 15.73 0.23 3.27
N THR A 257 16.27 0.86 4.31
CA THR A 257 17.19 0.25 5.28
C THR A 257 16.49 0.25 6.65
N PRO A 258 15.96 -0.90 7.13
CA PRO A 258 15.12 -0.94 8.34
C PRO A 258 15.86 -0.81 9.67
N PHE A 259 17.18 -0.90 9.70
CA PHE A 259 17.97 -0.79 10.93
C PHE A 259 18.83 0.48 10.92
N SER A 260 19.08 1.04 12.12
CA SER A 260 19.85 2.27 12.33
C SER A 260 21.24 2.21 11.68
N ILE A 261 21.85 3.38 11.50
CA ILE A 261 23.18 3.60 10.91
C ILE A 261 24.29 2.75 11.58
N SER A 262 24.06 2.26 12.80
CA SER A 262 24.99 1.45 13.60
C SER A 262 24.81 -0.07 13.48
N ALA A 263 23.78 -0.56 12.77
CA ALA A 263 23.55 -1.99 12.54
C ALA A 263 24.20 -2.49 11.24
N THR A 264 24.33 -3.81 11.09
CA THR A 264 24.78 -4.41 9.82
C THR A 264 23.89 -3.93 8.66
N PRO A 265 24.46 -3.49 7.52
CA PRO A 265 23.69 -2.88 6.44
C PRO A 265 22.81 -3.94 5.76
N TYR A 266 21.58 -4.06 6.25
CA TYR A 266 20.51 -4.82 5.61
C TYR A 266 19.58 -3.81 4.93
N SER A 267 19.40 -3.94 3.62
CA SER A 267 18.36 -3.20 2.89
C SER A 267 17.24 -4.16 2.52
N CYS A 268 16.02 -3.64 2.38
CA CYS A 268 14.89 -4.34 1.78
C CYS A 268 14.24 -3.43 0.73
N TRP A 269 13.37 -4.03 -0.07
CA TRP A 269 12.56 -3.33 -1.05
C TRP A 269 11.08 -3.54 -0.70
N PRO A 270 10.47 -2.63 0.07
CA PRO A 270 9.03 -2.61 0.26
C PRO A 270 8.32 -2.19 -1.03
N VAL A 271 7.18 -2.82 -1.29
CA VAL A 271 6.22 -2.42 -2.31
C VAL A 271 4.94 -2.03 -1.59
N PHE A 272 4.54 -0.77 -1.74
CA PHE A 272 3.30 -0.26 -1.19
C PHE A 272 2.25 -0.07 -2.28
N VAL A 273 1.00 -0.26 -1.90
CA VAL A 273 -0.18 -0.01 -2.71
C VAL A 273 -1.05 1.00 -1.97
N THR A 274 -1.47 2.05 -2.66
CA THR A 274 -2.29 3.14 -2.11
C THR A 274 -3.67 3.16 -2.76
N LEU A 275 -4.68 3.54 -1.99
CA LEU A 275 -6.09 3.57 -2.38
C LEU A 275 -6.53 5.00 -2.68
N TYR A 276 -6.84 5.30 -3.93
CA TYR A 276 -7.28 6.66 -4.32
C TYR A 276 -8.79 6.85 -4.29
N ASN A 277 -9.56 5.88 -3.81
CA ASN A 277 -11.00 6.03 -3.69
C ASN A 277 -11.41 6.89 -2.50
N LEU A 278 -10.55 6.92 -1.48
CA LEU A 278 -10.76 7.55 -0.19
C LEU A 278 -10.60 9.07 -0.27
N PRO A 279 -11.22 9.83 0.64
CA PRO A 279 -11.06 11.28 0.69
C PRO A 279 -9.60 11.70 0.95
N PRO A 280 -9.20 12.93 0.57
CA PRO A 280 -7.84 13.44 0.69
C PRO A 280 -7.23 13.29 2.09
N GLU A 281 -8.05 13.44 3.14
CA GLU A 281 -7.62 13.35 4.55
C GLU A 281 -7.28 11.91 4.96
N MET A 282 -7.72 10.90 4.19
CA MET A 282 -7.53 9.48 4.49
C MET A 282 -6.57 8.80 3.52
N CYS A 283 -6.62 9.09 2.22
CA CYS A 283 -6.03 8.24 1.18
C CYS A 283 -4.50 8.03 1.29
N MET A 284 -3.78 8.95 1.93
CA MET A 284 -2.32 8.87 2.15
C MET A 284 -1.93 8.56 3.60
N THR A 285 -2.89 8.24 4.47
CA THR A 285 -2.60 7.91 5.88
C THR A 285 -2.15 6.45 6.02
N SER A 286 -1.38 6.16 7.08
CA SER A 286 -0.76 4.83 7.29
C SER A 286 -1.73 3.63 7.20
N PRO A 287 -2.99 3.67 7.67
CA PRO A 287 -3.90 2.52 7.58
C PRO A 287 -4.27 2.13 6.13
N TYR A 288 -4.18 3.07 5.19
CA TYR A 288 -4.58 2.89 3.79
C TYR A 288 -3.39 2.81 2.83
N LEU A 289 -2.17 2.83 3.37
CA LEU A 289 -0.92 2.51 2.67
C LEU A 289 -0.57 1.03 2.87
N PHE A 290 -0.96 0.20 1.91
CA PHE A 290 -0.82 -1.25 2.01
C PHE A 290 0.58 -1.71 1.64
N LEU A 291 1.40 -2.03 2.65
CA LEU A 291 2.63 -2.79 2.44
C LEU A 291 2.29 -4.18 1.92
N THR A 292 2.66 -4.47 0.67
CA THR A 292 2.18 -5.66 -0.05
C THR A 292 3.29 -6.67 -0.30
N CYS A 293 4.49 -6.20 -0.62
CA CYS A 293 5.66 -7.07 -0.74
C CYS A 293 6.81 -6.53 0.11
N ILE A 294 7.53 -7.42 0.79
CA ILE A 294 8.83 -7.12 1.39
C ILE A 294 9.86 -8.04 0.73
N ILE A 295 10.64 -7.45 -0.17
CA ILE A 295 11.68 -8.15 -0.91
C ILE A 295 12.98 -8.09 -0.08
N PRO A 296 13.58 -9.23 0.27
CA PRO A 296 14.79 -9.26 1.09
C PRO A 296 16.02 -8.79 0.31
N GLY A 297 16.85 -7.93 0.94
CA GLY A 297 18.18 -7.58 0.42
C GLY A 297 19.26 -8.62 0.78
N THR A 298 20.52 -8.42 0.39
CA THR A 298 21.30 -7.17 0.47
C THR A 298 21.47 -6.38 -0.83
N ARG A 299 20.97 -6.87 -1.97
CA ARG A 299 21.14 -6.23 -3.29
C ARG A 299 19.79 -5.81 -3.86
N ASN A 300 19.76 -4.66 -4.52
CA ASN A 300 18.60 -4.18 -5.26
C ASN A 300 18.16 -5.23 -6.30
N PRO A 301 16.86 -5.55 -6.38
CA PRO A 301 16.33 -6.50 -7.35
C PRO A 301 16.67 -6.12 -8.80
N LYS A 302 16.94 -4.83 -9.09
CA LYS A 302 17.22 -4.31 -10.44
C LYS A 302 16.16 -4.82 -11.41
N SER A 303 16.57 -5.36 -12.55
CA SER A 303 15.67 -5.92 -13.58
C SER A 303 14.90 -7.18 -13.15
N LEU A 304 15.08 -7.69 -11.92
CA LEU A 304 14.42 -8.89 -11.41
C LEU A 304 13.25 -8.56 -10.48
N ILE A 305 12.84 -7.29 -10.39
CA ILE A 305 11.73 -6.88 -9.52
C ILE A 305 10.39 -7.49 -9.96
N ASP A 306 10.22 -7.69 -11.26
CA ASP A 306 9.07 -8.35 -11.89
C ASP A 306 8.81 -9.76 -11.32
N ILE A 307 9.88 -10.52 -11.06
CA ILE A 307 9.79 -11.85 -10.43
C ILE A 307 9.15 -11.76 -9.05
N TYR A 308 9.53 -10.75 -8.26
CA TYR A 308 8.97 -10.55 -6.92
C TYR A 308 7.55 -9.98 -6.94
N LEU A 309 7.16 -9.27 -8.01
CA LEU A 309 5.82 -8.73 -8.18
C LEU A 309 4.81 -9.77 -8.67
N GLN A 310 5.23 -10.97 -9.07
CA GLN A 310 4.34 -12.02 -9.58
C GLN A 310 3.08 -12.26 -8.73
N PRO A 311 3.15 -12.38 -7.38
CA PRO A 311 1.95 -12.59 -6.56
C PRO A 311 0.99 -11.40 -6.62
N LEU A 312 1.53 -10.16 -6.59
CA LEU A 312 0.75 -8.94 -6.69
C LEU A 312 0.11 -8.78 -8.07
N ILE A 313 0.87 -9.01 -9.14
CA ILE A 313 0.37 -8.95 -10.53
C ILE A 313 -0.75 -9.97 -10.71
N HIS A 314 -0.61 -11.17 -10.16
CA HIS A 314 -1.64 -12.19 -10.22
C HIS A 314 -2.95 -11.74 -9.54
N GLU A 315 -2.90 -11.17 -8.34
CA GLU A 315 -4.13 -10.64 -7.70
C GLU A 315 -4.71 -9.43 -8.46
N LEU A 316 -3.86 -8.55 -9.01
CA LEU A 316 -4.31 -7.44 -9.87
C LEU A 316 -5.00 -7.94 -11.15
N GLN A 317 -4.53 -9.04 -11.73
CA GLN A 317 -5.16 -9.67 -12.90
C GLN A 317 -6.54 -10.23 -12.54
N ILE A 318 -6.68 -10.93 -11.40
CA ILE A 318 -7.98 -11.41 -10.91
C ILE A 318 -8.92 -10.21 -10.73
N LEU A 319 -8.49 -9.18 -10.01
CA LEU A 319 -9.28 -7.97 -9.73
C LEU A 319 -9.70 -7.25 -11.01
N TRP A 320 -8.85 -7.22 -12.04
CA TRP A 320 -9.18 -6.52 -13.27
C TRP A 320 -10.09 -7.33 -14.20
N HIS A 321 -9.79 -8.62 -14.42
CA HIS A 321 -10.46 -9.44 -15.43
C HIS A 321 -11.71 -10.15 -14.91
N GLU A 322 -11.66 -10.71 -13.71
CA GLU A 322 -12.74 -11.52 -13.13
C GLU A 322 -13.54 -10.70 -12.10
N GLY A 323 -12.84 -9.91 -11.30
CA GLY A 323 -13.37 -9.31 -10.08
C GLY A 323 -13.51 -10.33 -8.95
N VAL A 324 -13.83 -9.85 -7.76
CA VAL A 324 -14.04 -10.68 -6.57
C VAL A 324 -15.36 -10.34 -5.88
N ALA A 325 -16.17 -11.35 -5.60
CA ALA A 325 -17.42 -11.16 -4.87
C ALA A 325 -17.14 -10.53 -3.50
N THR A 326 -17.76 -9.39 -3.24
CA THR A 326 -17.53 -8.57 -2.05
C THR A 326 -18.86 -8.05 -1.52
N TYR A 327 -18.98 -7.96 -0.20
CA TYR A 327 -20.13 -7.36 0.46
C TYR A 327 -19.75 -6.00 1.00
N ASP A 328 -20.54 -4.99 0.69
CA ASP A 328 -20.40 -3.64 1.21
C ASP A 328 -21.36 -3.46 2.38
N ILE A 329 -20.82 -3.37 3.60
CA ILE A 329 -21.60 -3.19 4.82
C ILE A 329 -22.35 -1.86 4.84
N SER A 330 -21.83 -0.83 4.16
CA SER A 330 -22.45 0.50 4.15
C SER A 330 -23.71 0.57 3.28
N THR A 331 -23.72 -0.15 2.15
CA THR A 331 -24.90 -0.23 1.27
C THR A 331 -25.71 -1.50 1.47
N LYS A 332 -25.19 -2.44 2.28
CA LYS A 332 -25.73 -3.77 2.50
C LYS A 332 -25.98 -4.55 1.21
N GLN A 333 -25.02 -4.48 0.29
CA GLN A 333 -25.12 -5.10 -1.03
C GLN A 333 -23.90 -5.96 -1.35
N ASN A 334 -24.15 -7.04 -2.08
CA ASN A 334 -23.08 -7.76 -2.76
C ASN A 334 -22.80 -7.10 -4.11
N PHE A 335 -21.52 -7.02 -4.45
CA PHE A 335 -21.05 -6.52 -5.73
C PHE A 335 -19.79 -7.27 -6.15
N ASN A 336 -19.44 -7.17 -7.43
CA ASN A 336 -18.20 -7.73 -7.94
C ASN A 336 -17.11 -6.67 -7.92
N LEU A 337 -16.25 -6.72 -6.90
CA LEU A 337 -15.18 -5.76 -6.70
C LEU A 337 -14.11 -5.94 -7.79
N ARG A 338 -13.85 -4.85 -8.53
CA ARG A 338 -12.72 -4.76 -9.45
C ARG A 338 -11.75 -3.68 -9.01
N ALA A 339 -10.50 -3.81 -9.41
CA ALA A 339 -9.47 -2.80 -9.16
C ALA A 339 -8.59 -2.56 -10.38
N ALA A 340 -8.09 -1.32 -10.50
CA ALA A 340 -7.19 -0.89 -11.56
C ALA A 340 -5.95 -0.22 -10.96
N LEU A 341 -4.75 -0.65 -11.39
CA LEU A 341 -3.52 0.06 -11.07
C LEU A 341 -3.36 1.23 -12.04
N MET A 342 -3.51 2.45 -11.53
CA MET A 342 -3.54 3.67 -12.35
C MET A 342 -2.14 4.17 -12.71
N TRP A 343 -1.25 4.21 -11.72
CA TRP A 343 0.10 4.74 -11.90
C TRP A 343 1.04 4.24 -10.80
N THR A 344 2.33 4.49 -11.03
CA THR A 344 3.37 4.23 -10.05
C THR A 344 4.03 5.54 -9.59
N ILE A 345 4.21 5.73 -8.28
CA ILE A 345 4.90 6.88 -7.69
C ILE A 345 6.30 6.44 -7.30
N ASN A 346 7.30 6.81 -8.09
CA ASN A 346 8.68 6.40 -7.85
C ASN A 346 9.63 7.56 -8.13
N ASP A 347 10.76 7.56 -7.44
CA ASP A 347 11.90 8.34 -7.87
C ASP A 347 12.44 7.79 -9.21
N PHE A 348 13.34 8.53 -9.86
CA PHE A 348 13.81 8.15 -11.19
C PHE A 348 14.59 6.81 -11.22
N PRO A 349 15.46 6.50 -10.24
CA PRO A 349 16.05 5.18 -10.10
C PRO A 349 15.03 4.04 -9.96
N ALA A 350 14.06 4.14 -9.06
CA ALA A 350 13.05 3.09 -8.85
C ALA A 350 12.09 2.97 -10.04
N TYR A 351 11.78 4.09 -10.71
CA TYR A 351 11.02 4.06 -11.96
C TYR A 351 11.70 3.20 -13.02
N GLY A 352 13.02 3.34 -13.20
CA GLY A 352 13.75 2.55 -14.19
C GLY A 352 13.76 1.05 -13.88
N ILE A 353 13.69 0.70 -12.60
CA ILE A 353 13.59 -0.67 -12.13
C ILE A 353 12.21 -1.26 -12.39
N LEU A 354 11.15 -0.53 -12.03
CA LEU A 354 9.76 -1.00 -12.18
C LEU A 354 9.28 -1.00 -13.64
N SER A 355 9.67 0.00 -14.43
CA SER A 355 9.27 0.11 -15.84
C SER A 355 10.16 -0.70 -16.79
N GLY A 356 11.34 -1.13 -16.33
CA GLY A 356 12.39 -1.66 -17.19
C GLY A 356 13.04 -0.61 -18.10
N TRP A 357 12.65 0.67 -17.99
CA TRP A 357 13.19 1.76 -18.79
C TRP A 357 14.55 2.22 -18.25
N MET A 358 15.49 2.53 -19.14
CA MET A 358 16.76 3.11 -18.72
C MET A 358 16.56 4.57 -18.28
N THR A 359 16.69 4.85 -16.99
CA THR A 359 16.56 6.21 -16.43
C THR A 359 17.90 6.95 -16.30
N ALA A 360 18.92 6.47 -16.98
CA ALA A 360 20.25 7.08 -17.06
C ALA A 360 20.72 7.18 -18.51
N GLY A 361 21.84 7.87 -18.74
CA GLY A 361 22.36 8.04 -20.10
C GLY A 361 21.53 9.02 -20.93
N LYS A 362 21.60 8.97 -22.26
CA LYS A 362 20.85 9.87 -23.16
C LYS A 362 19.37 9.53 -23.29
N LEU A 363 19.02 8.27 -23.01
CA LEU A 363 17.66 7.71 -23.12
C LEU A 363 16.86 7.82 -21.82
N ALA A 364 17.35 8.58 -20.84
CA ALA A 364 16.77 8.66 -19.50
C ALA A 364 15.28 9.05 -19.48
N CYS A 365 14.82 9.86 -20.43
CA CYS A 365 13.44 10.36 -20.47
C CYS A 365 12.46 9.29 -21.00
N PRO A 366 11.49 8.81 -20.19
CA PRO A 366 10.52 7.80 -20.61
C PRO A 366 9.46 8.33 -21.59
N TYR A 367 9.25 9.65 -21.63
CA TYR A 367 8.31 10.28 -22.57
C TYR A 367 8.93 10.45 -23.96
N CYS A 368 10.16 10.95 -24.03
CA CYS A 368 10.87 11.13 -25.30
C CYS A 368 11.31 9.79 -25.89
N MET A 369 11.63 8.81 -25.04
CA MET A 369 12.19 7.52 -25.41
C MET A 369 13.39 7.68 -26.36
N LYS A 370 13.41 6.93 -27.47
CA LYS A 370 14.41 7.01 -28.54
C LYS A 370 14.45 8.36 -29.28
N ASN A 371 13.40 9.18 -29.16
CA ASN A 371 13.30 10.48 -29.83
C ASN A 371 13.94 11.62 -29.00
N THR A 372 14.62 11.27 -27.91
CA THR A 372 15.39 12.21 -27.10
C THR A 372 16.49 12.88 -27.93
N LYS A 373 16.60 14.21 -27.82
CA LYS A 373 17.66 15.00 -28.47
C LYS A 373 18.85 15.25 -27.55
N ALA A 374 18.99 14.43 -26.51
CA ALA A 374 20.04 14.55 -25.51
C ALA A 374 21.44 14.59 -26.14
N PHE A 375 22.28 15.49 -25.65
CA PHE A 375 23.67 15.62 -26.06
C PHE A 375 24.58 15.54 -24.85
N THR A 376 25.87 15.32 -25.09
CA THR A 376 26.87 15.26 -24.01
C THR A 376 27.62 16.58 -23.99
N LEU A 377 27.69 17.23 -22.82
CA LEU A 377 28.46 18.45 -22.63
C LEU A 377 29.94 18.13 -22.83
N LYS A 378 30.62 18.92 -23.68
CA LYS A 378 32.01 18.64 -24.08
C LYS A 378 32.98 18.60 -22.90
N HIS A 379 32.90 19.60 -22.02
CA HIS A 379 33.83 19.74 -20.88
C HIS A 379 33.41 18.93 -19.65
N GLY A 380 32.10 18.72 -19.46
CA GLY A 380 31.58 18.04 -18.27
C GLY A 380 31.31 16.55 -18.45
N GLY A 381 31.27 16.03 -19.69
CA GLY A 381 30.92 14.64 -19.99
C GLY A 381 29.48 14.22 -19.59
N LYS A 382 28.70 15.14 -19.03
CA LYS A 382 27.33 14.90 -18.57
C LYS A 382 26.36 14.95 -19.76
N ASN A 383 25.36 14.07 -19.74
CA ASN A 383 24.26 14.16 -20.67
C ASN A 383 23.34 15.32 -20.26
N SER A 384 22.97 16.13 -21.23
CA SER A 384 22.06 17.27 -21.09
C SER A 384 20.90 17.11 -22.05
N TRP A 385 19.71 17.45 -21.57
CA TRP A 385 18.49 17.58 -22.35
C TRP A 385 18.09 19.04 -22.52
N PHE A 386 18.93 19.97 -22.05
CA PHE A 386 18.68 21.41 -22.14
C PHE A 386 18.40 21.79 -23.60
N ASP A 387 17.37 22.60 -23.83
CA ASP A 387 16.90 23.01 -25.16
C ASP A 387 16.27 21.90 -26.05
N CYS A 388 16.13 20.66 -25.55
CA CYS A 388 15.46 19.56 -26.26
C CYS A 388 13.94 19.54 -26.04
N HIS A 389 13.42 20.38 -25.14
CA HIS A 389 12.03 20.37 -24.66
C HIS A 389 11.06 21.13 -25.59
N ARG A 390 11.58 21.97 -26.50
CA ARG A 390 10.76 22.81 -27.40
C ARG A 390 9.95 22.01 -28.42
N GLN A 391 10.26 20.73 -28.59
CA GLN A 391 9.46 19.83 -29.42
C GLN A 391 8.05 19.57 -28.87
N PHE A 392 7.84 19.82 -27.56
CA PHE A 392 6.54 19.68 -26.91
C PHE A 392 5.68 20.95 -27.00
N LEU A 393 6.24 22.06 -27.49
CA LEU A 393 5.46 23.25 -27.79
C LEU A 393 4.68 23.07 -29.10
N PRO A 394 3.54 23.76 -29.30
CA PRO A 394 2.87 23.85 -30.59
C PRO A 394 3.82 24.19 -31.74
N VAL A 395 3.49 23.78 -32.96
CA VAL A 395 4.36 23.93 -34.14
C VAL A 395 4.64 25.41 -34.44
N ASP A 396 3.66 26.26 -34.18
CA ASP A 396 3.63 27.71 -34.34
C ASP A 396 4.16 28.51 -33.14
N HIS A 397 4.53 27.85 -32.05
CA HIS A 397 5.01 28.54 -30.85
C HIS A 397 6.37 29.23 -31.10
N GLU A 398 6.47 30.53 -30.84
CA GLU A 398 7.64 31.38 -31.17
C GLU A 398 8.98 30.82 -30.67
N PHE A 399 9.02 30.34 -29.42
CA PHE A 399 10.22 29.73 -28.82
C PHE A 399 10.77 28.53 -29.61
N ARG A 400 9.93 27.81 -30.37
CA ARG A 400 10.35 26.68 -31.21
C ARG A 400 11.32 27.12 -32.32
N GLY A 401 11.20 28.36 -32.80
CA GLY A 401 12.09 28.97 -33.80
C GLY A 401 13.34 29.65 -33.20
N MET A 402 13.30 30.04 -31.93
CA MET A 402 14.35 30.82 -31.25
C MET A 402 15.60 29.98 -30.89
N ARG A 403 16.39 29.57 -31.88
CA ARG A 403 17.61 28.75 -31.66
C ARG A 403 18.71 29.49 -30.91
N ASN A 404 18.85 30.80 -31.11
CA ASN A 404 19.97 31.58 -30.60
C ASN A 404 19.77 32.08 -29.16
N ALA A 405 18.52 32.25 -28.72
CA ALA A 405 18.22 32.73 -27.36
C ALA A 405 18.52 31.68 -26.27
N PHE A 406 18.50 30.39 -26.63
CA PHE A 406 18.62 29.27 -25.68
C PHE A 406 19.79 28.32 -25.96
N GLY A 407 20.44 28.42 -27.13
CA GLY A 407 21.47 27.48 -27.60
C GLY A 407 22.92 27.78 -27.19
N ILE A 408 23.16 28.72 -26.27
CA ILE A 408 24.52 29.25 -25.98
C ILE A 408 25.45 28.22 -25.31
N ASN A 409 24.95 27.08 -24.82
CA ASN A 409 25.76 26.07 -24.12
C ASN A 409 26.44 25.02 -25.03
N LYS A 410 26.77 25.37 -26.29
CA LYS A 410 27.56 24.50 -27.19
C LYS A 410 29.08 24.70 -27.13
N GLN A 411 29.56 25.60 -26.27
CA GLN A 411 30.99 25.76 -25.99
C GLN A 411 31.49 24.66 -25.05
#